data_AF-A0A151I7J6-F1
#
_entry.id   AF-A0A151I7J6-F1
#
_cell.length_a   1.000
_cell.length_b   1.000
_cell.length_c   1.000
_cell.angle_alpha   90.00
_cell.angle_beta   90.00
_cell.angle_gamma   90.00
#
_symmetry.space_group_name_H-M   'P 1'
#
loop_
_entity.id
_entity.type
_entity.pdbx_description
1 polymer ?
#
loop_
_entity_poly.entity_id
_entity_poly.type
_entity_poly.pdbx_seq_one_letter_code
_entity_poly.pdbx_strand_id
1 'polypeptide(L)'
;STLPIDARSILKTPRQQNICIVPPGTYHHFGVLNSVLKILSSVKESIDCIKITINIDGLPLTKSSQQQFWPILGSIVSYNNVFMIGVYHGNEKPADVNDFLKYFVDEMKDLCENGINIQGRNIPCRLEALIQTNSQSIKKVIYSHFTCVYKNVIGYIKLTIITFMYKLYICYIHNINCKNPQYKMIKYNGIVFKAGSLADSCCGLNDGTIVSIANIAYCTKRTIPVIIGYELLRQDNLFNVPCPSSLLGIYIVHLCSNLKSWPLQSIVKKYVKLLYEENRYAVFPLIYTQT
;
A
#
# COMPACT_ATOMS: atom_id res chain seq x y z
N SER A 1 -7.60 -43.52 23.88
CA SER A 1 -8.43 -42.33 23.58
C SER A 1 -8.09 -41.86 22.18
N THR A 2 -8.98 -42.07 21.21
CA THR A 2 -8.77 -41.69 19.81
C THR A 2 -9.10 -40.20 19.63
N LEU A 3 -8.07 -39.36 19.58
CA LEU A 3 -8.21 -37.98 19.12
C LEU A 3 -8.44 -37.99 17.59
N PRO A 4 -9.33 -37.15 17.06
CA PRO A 4 -9.55 -37.08 15.62
C PRO A 4 -8.33 -36.45 14.93
N ILE A 5 -8.01 -36.99 13.76
CA ILE A 5 -6.83 -36.65 12.94
C ILE A 5 -6.85 -35.20 12.42
N ASP A 6 -8.00 -34.52 12.45
CA ASP A 6 -8.17 -33.18 11.87
C ASP A 6 -9.01 -32.26 12.78
N ALA A 7 -8.49 -31.07 13.05
CA ALA A 7 -9.15 -30.02 13.81
C ALA A 7 -10.49 -29.58 13.17
N ARG A 8 -10.68 -29.81 11.87
CA ARG A 8 -11.95 -29.57 11.16
C ARG A 8 -13.13 -30.35 11.74
N SER A 9 -12.88 -31.51 12.37
CA SER A 9 -13.93 -32.30 13.02
C SER A 9 -14.40 -31.73 14.36
N ILE A 10 -13.67 -30.78 14.95
CA ILE A 10 -13.97 -30.18 16.26
C ILE A 10 -14.91 -28.97 16.13
N LEU A 11 -14.81 -28.22 15.03
CA LEU A 11 -15.58 -27.01 14.83
C LEU A 11 -16.84 -27.33 14.01
N LYS A 12 -17.98 -27.48 14.69
CA LYS A 12 -19.31 -27.46 14.05
C LYS A 12 -19.56 -26.06 13.46
N THR A 13 -18.98 -25.78 12.29
CA THR A 13 -19.21 -24.52 11.57
C THR A 13 -20.67 -24.48 11.11
N PRO A 14 -21.42 -23.40 11.40
CA PRO A 14 -22.81 -23.25 10.94
C PRO A 14 -22.89 -23.39 9.41
N ARG A 15 -23.83 -24.20 8.91
CA ARG A 15 -23.95 -24.58 7.49
C ARG A 15 -24.63 -23.52 6.61
N GLN A 16 -25.14 -22.43 7.19
CA GLN A 16 -25.72 -21.31 6.47
C GLN A 16 -24.92 -20.05 6.78
N GLN A 17 -24.12 -19.64 5.81
CA GLN A 17 -23.48 -18.33 5.77
C GLN A 17 -24.04 -17.60 4.56
N ASN A 18 -24.37 -16.32 4.72
CA ASN A 18 -24.84 -15.48 3.62
C ASN A 18 -23.64 -15.13 2.72
N ILE A 19 -23.30 -16.08 1.83
CA ILE A 19 -22.23 -15.93 0.84
C ILE A 19 -22.84 -15.28 -0.40
N CYS A 20 -22.30 -14.14 -0.79
CA CYS A 20 -22.68 -13.40 -1.98
C CYS A 20 -21.77 -13.79 -3.15
N ILE A 21 -22.31 -13.90 -4.35
CA ILE A 21 -21.52 -14.14 -5.56
C ILE A 21 -20.95 -12.80 -6.01
N VAL A 22 -19.63 -12.71 -6.09
CA VAL A 22 -18.91 -11.55 -6.65
C VAL A 22 -17.96 -12.12 -7.69
N PRO A 23 -18.29 -12.11 -8.99
CA PRO A 23 -17.51 -12.81 -10.00
C PRO A 23 -16.03 -12.38 -10.02
N PRO A 24 -15.07 -13.30 -10.24
CA PRO A 24 -15.22 -14.75 -10.45
C PRO A 24 -15.21 -15.58 -9.14
N GLY A 25 -15.46 -14.95 -7.99
CA GLY A 25 -15.38 -15.57 -6.68
C GLY A 25 -16.63 -15.35 -5.83
N THR A 26 -16.41 -15.37 -4.52
CA THR A 26 -17.46 -15.21 -3.51
C THR A 26 -17.04 -14.20 -2.46
N TYR A 27 -18.02 -13.56 -1.84
CA TYR A 27 -17.82 -12.56 -0.81
C TYR A 27 -18.69 -12.89 0.39
N HIS A 28 -18.14 -12.75 1.59
CA HIS A 28 -18.86 -12.85 2.85
C HIS A 28 -18.74 -11.53 3.58
N HIS A 29 -19.88 -10.94 3.93
CA HIS A 29 -19.97 -9.75 4.77
C HIS A 29 -20.21 -10.10 6.24
N PHE A 30 -19.30 -9.73 7.13
CA PHE A 30 -19.43 -9.89 8.58
C PHE A 30 -20.18 -8.73 9.25
N GLY A 31 -20.09 -7.54 8.67
CA GLY A 31 -20.71 -6.32 9.16
C GLY A 31 -19.82 -5.51 10.12
N VAL A 32 -19.84 -4.19 9.91
CA VAL A 32 -19.25 -3.18 10.77
C VAL A 32 -20.03 -3.09 12.07
N LEU A 33 -21.37 -3.01 12.01
CA LEU A 33 -22.21 -2.79 13.18
C LEU A 33 -22.00 -3.89 14.24
N ASN A 34 -22.05 -5.14 13.82
CA ASN A 34 -21.86 -6.31 14.68
C ASN A 34 -20.50 -6.27 15.40
N SER A 35 -19.45 -5.92 14.65
CA SER A 35 -18.08 -5.85 15.17
C SER A 35 -17.92 -4.71 16.17
N VAL A 36 -18.48 -3.53 15.86
CA VAL A 36 -18.46 -2.36 16.74
C VAL A 36 -19.22 -2.65 18.03
N LEU A 37 -20.45 -3.17 17.97
CA LEU A 37 -21.23 -3.50 19.16
C LEU A 37 -20.50 -4.47 20.10
N LYS A 38 -19.78 -5.46 19.53
CA LYS A 38 -18.98 -6.42 20.31
C LYS A 38 -17.78 -5.78 20.99
N ILE A 39 -17.13 -4.81 20.35
CA ILE A 39 -16.02 -4.07 20.97
C ILE A 39 -16.56 -3.17 22.09
N LEU A 40 -17.66 -2.48 21.82
CA LEU A 40 -18.24 -1.50 22.75
C LEU A 40 -18.89 -2.14 23.97
N SER A 41 -19.43 -3.36 23.86
CA SER A 41 -19.93 -4.10 25.04
C SER A 41 -18.85 -4.42 26.07
N SER A 42 -17.57 -4.35 25.69
CA SER A 42 -16.43 -4.63 26.56
C SER A 42 -15.81 -3.37 27.17
N VAL A 43 -16.29 -2.17 26.81
CA VAL A 43 -15.72 -0.88 27.21
C VAL A 43 -16.66 -0.15 28.17
N LYS A 44 -16.11 0.46 29.23
CA LYS A 44 -16.87 1.17 30.29
C LYS A 44 -16.95 2.69 30.12
N GLU A 45 -16.26 3.24 29.13
CA GLU A 45 -16.14 4.67 28.91
C GLU A 45 -17.29 5.23 28.06
N SER A 46 -17.67 6.49 28.32
CA SER A 46 -18.62 7.21 27.48
C SER A 46 -17.96 7.62 26.16
N ILE A 47 -18.58 7.25 25.03
CA ILE A 47 -18.07 7.55 23.69
C ILE A 47 -18.98 8.57 23.02
N ASP A 48 -18.40 9.71 22.64
CA ASP A 48 -19.14 10.78 21.98
C ASP A 48 -19.22 10.60 20.45
N CYS A 49 -18.27 9.86 19.86
CA CYS A 49 -18.21 9.61 18.42
C CYS A 49 -17.35 8.38 18.12
N ILE A 50 -17.88 7.47 17.28
CA ILE A 50 -17.16 6.27 16.85
C ILE A 50 -16.41 6.60 15.55
N LYS A 51 -15.08 6.61 15.64
CA LYS A 51 -14.19 6.85 14.49
C LYS A 51 -13.63 5.53 13.97
N ILE A 52 -13.97 5.19 12.73
CA ILE A 52 -13.57 3.93 12.09
C ILE A 52 -12.49 4.20 11.05
N THR A 53 -11.43 3.41 11.08
CA THR A 53 -10.43 3.32 10.01
C THR A 53 -10.60 2.00 9.27
N ILE A 54 -10.50 2.04 7.94
CA ILE A 54 -10.74 0.87 7.08
C ILE A 54 -9.45 0.52 6.35
N ASN A 55 -9.12 -0.77 6.30
CA ASN A 55 -8.03 -1.32 5.51
C ASN A 55 -8.57 -2.36 4.51
N ILE A 56 -8.24 -2.20 3.24
CA ILE A 56 -8.60 -3.14 2.18
C ILE A 56 -7.31 -3.54 1.46
N ASP A 57 -6.87 -4.77 1.70
CA ASP A 57 -5.64 -5.31 1.13
C ASP A 57 -5.91 -6.61 0.37
N GLY A 58 -5.17 -6.83 -0.72
CA GLY A 58 -5.23 -8.06 -1.49
C GLY A 58 -4.07 -8.96 -1.11
N LEU A 59 -4.35 -10.07 -0.43
CA LEU A 59 -3.34 -11.01 0.02
C LEU A 59 -3.40 -12.30 -0.82
N PRO A 60 -2.31 -12.71 -1.50
CA PRO A 60 -2.22 -14.05 -2.07
C PRO A 60 -2.11 -15.07 -0.93
N LEU A 61 -3.03 -16.03 -0.83
CA LEU A 61 -3.03 -16.95 0.32
C LEU A 61 -2.00 -18.07 0.22
N THR A 62 -1.58 -18.44 -0.98
CA THR A 62 -0.62 -19.55 -1.16
C THR A 62 0.27 -19.28 -2.37
N LYS A 63 1.54 -19.71 -2.29
CA LYS A 63 2.49 -19.61 -3.41
C LYS A 63 2.21 -20.64 -4.53
N SER A 64 1.26 -21.56 -4.33
CA SER A 64 0.99 -22.72 -5.19
C SER A 64 -0.44 -22.81 -5.72
N SER A 65 -1.39 -21.99 -5.25
CA SER A 65 -2.73 -21.90 -5.84
C SER A 65 -3.02 -20.47 -6.31
N GLN A 66 -3.81 -20.32 -7.36
CA GLN A 66 -4.24 -19.01 -7.88
C GLN A 66 -5.20 -18.29 -6.91
N GLN A 67 -5.47 -18.82 -5.72
CA GLN A 67 -6.45 -18.26 -4.80
C GLN A 67 -6.00 -16.93 -4.17
N GLN A 68 -6.84 -15.91 -4.33
CA GLN A 68 -6.68 -14.57 -3.78
C GLN A 68 -7.72 -14.32 -2.70
N PHE A 69 -7.29 -13.63 -1.64
CA PHE A 69 -8.17 -13.19 -0.57
C PHE A 69 -8.08 -11.68 -0.42
N TRP A 70 -9.25 -11.06 -0.35
CA TRP A 70 -9.37 -9.61 -0.26
C TRP A 70 -10.22 -9.29 0.96
N PRO A 71 -9.60 -9.25 2.16
CA PRO A 71 -10.27 -8.80 3.37
C PRO A 71 -10.55 -7.29 3.35
N ILE A 72 -11.71 -6.94 3.88
CA ILE A 72 -12.07 -5.60 4.34
C ILE A 72 -11.96 -5.64 5.86
N LEU A 73 -11.00 -4.89 6.40
CA LEU A 73 -10.72 -4.80 7.82
C LEU A 73 -11.13 -3.41 8.33
N GLY A 74 -11.64 -3.35 9.54
CA GLY A 74 -11.96 -2.13 10.26
C GLY A 74 -11.20 -2.04 11.57
N SER A 75 -10.99 -0.83 12.06
CA SER A 75 -10.49 -0.57 13.42
C SER A 75 -11.15 0.67 13.99
N ILE A 76 -11.46 0.64 15.28
CA ILE A 76 -11.93 1.84 16.01
C ILE A 76 -10.69 2.57 16.52
N VAL A 77 -10.52 3.84 16.11
CA VAL A 77 -9.32 4.65 16.39
C VAL A 77 -8.99 4.70 17.89
N SER A 78 -10.00 4.72 18.76
CA SER A 78 -9.82 4.80 20.21
C SER A 78 -9.41 3.49 20.88
N TYR A 79 -9.57 2.33 20.21
CA TYR A 79 -9.40 1.01 20.85
C TYR A 79 -8.35 0.13 20.17
N ASN A 80 -7.75 0.55 19.05
CA ASN A 80 -6.74 -0.20 18.29
C ASN A 80 -7.10 -1.67 17.95
N ASN A 81 -8.37 -2.05 18.07
CA ASN A 81 -8.84 -3.39 17.78
C ASN A 81 -9.23 -3.50 16.31
N VAL A 82 -8.56 -4.40 15.59
CA VAL A 82 -8.88 -4.73 14.20
C VAL A 82 -9.96 -5.81 14.15
N PHE A 83 -10.97 -5.60 13.32
CA PHE A 83 -12.06 -6.53 13.07
C PHE A 83 -12.27 -6.73 11.58
N MET A 84 -12.83 -7.89 11.19
CA MET A 84 -13.13 -8.21 9.81
C MET A 84 -14.55 -7.74 9.47
N ILE A 85 -14.69 -6.96 8.40
CA ILE A 85 -15.97 -6.44 7.91
C ILE A 85 -16.48 -7.28 6.76
N GLY A 86 -15.57 -7.75 5.92
CA GLY A 86 -15.89 -8.59 4.78
C GLY A 86 -14.66 -9.31 4.28
N VAL A 87 -14.86 -10.38 3.52
CA VAL A 87 -13.79 -11.09 2.85
C VAL A 87 -14.27 -11.59 1.51
N TYR A 88 -13.49 -11.31 0.48
CA TYR A 88 -13.65 -11.93 -0.82
C TYR A 88 -12.64 -13.04 -1.01
N HIS A 89 -13.07 -14.12 -1.66
CA HIS A 89 -12.27 -15.28 -2.05
C HIS A 89 -12.55 -15.64 -3.51
N GLY A 90 -11.49 -15.77 -4.30
CA GLY A 90 -11.59 -16.22 -5.69
C GLY A 90 -10.23 -16.59 -6.26
N ASN A 91 -10.21 -17.15 -7.48
CA ASN A 91 -8.96 -17.44 -8.19
C ASN A 91 -8.35 -16.19 -8.84
N GLU A 92 -9.10 -15.10 -8.86
CA GLU A 92 -8.66 -13.81 -9.38
C GLU A 92 -9.18 -12.72 -8.44
N LYS A 93 -8.81 -11.47 -8.71
CA LYS A 93 -9.42 -10.32 -8.06
C LYS A 93 -10.90 -10.20 -8.47
N PRO A 94 -11.75 -9.54 -7.67
CA PRO A 94 -13.10 -9.21 -8.08
C PRO A 94 -13.11 -8.51 -9.44
N ALA A 95 -14.00 -8.96 -10.34
CA ALA A 95 -14.15 -8.37 -11.67
C ALA A 95 -14.69 -6.94 -11.59
N ASP A 96 -15.65 -6.71 -10.68
CA ASP A 96 -16.18 -5.39 -10.35
C ASP A 96 -15.91 -5.07 -8.87
N VAL A 97 -15.31 -3.89 -8.66
CA VAL A 97 -15.04 -3.36 -7.32
C VAL A 97 -16.31 -2.86 -6.64
N ASN A 98 -17.30 -2.40 -7.40
CA ASN A 98 -18.58 -1.97 -6.85
C ASN A 98 -19.31 -3.15 -6.20
N ASP A 99 -19.36 -4.30 -6.88
CA ASP A 99 -19.96 -5.52 -6.33
C ASP A 99 -19.24 -6.00 -5.07
N PHE A 100 -17.90 -5.95 -5.08
CA PHE A 100 -17.08 -6.29 -3.92
C PHE A 100 -17.36 -5.38 -2.70
N LEU A 101 -17.50 -4.07 -2.92
CA LEU A 101 -17.65 -3.10 -1.83
C LEU A 101 -19.11 -2.80 -1.46
N LYS A 102 -20.08 -3.27 -2.26
CA LYS A 102 -21.49 -2.88 -2.14
C LYS A 102 -22.01 -2.93 -0.71
N TYR A 103 -21.93 -4.10 -0.08
CA TYR A 103 -22.46 -4.32 1.27
C TYR A 103 -21.78 -3.42 2.31
N PHE A 104 -20.45 -3.30 2.23
CA PHE A 104 -19.68 -2.43 3.12
C PHE A 104 -20.06 -0.96 2.94
N VAL A 105 -20.19 -0.49 1.69
CA VAL A 105 -20.54 0.90 1.38
C VAL A 105 -21.96 1.22 1.86
N ASP A 106 -22.91 0.33 1.59
CA ASP A 106 -24.31 0.49 1.99
C ASP A 106 -24.42 0.56 3.52
N GLU A 107 -23.75 -0.35 4.24
CA GLU A 107 -23.73 -0.37 5.71
C GLU A 107 -23.07 0.89 6.28
N MET A 108 -21.91 1.30 5.77
CA MET A 108 -21.21 2.47 6.29
C MET A 108 -21.96 3.78 6.04
N LYS A 109 -22.71 3.89 4.94
CA LYS A 109 -23.57 5.07 4.71
C LYS A 109 -24.65 5.15 5.77
N ASP A 110 -25.36 4.04 6.00
CA ASP A 110 -26.40 3.96 7.02
C ASP A 110 -25.84 4.34 8.40
N LEU A 111 -24.69 3.77 8.81
CA LEU A 111 -24.06 4.09 10.09
C LEU A 111 -23.60 5.56 10.18
N CYS A 112 -23.10 6.15 9.09
CA CYS A 112 -22.67 7.56 9.10
C CYS A 112 -23.86 8.54 9.12
N GLU A 113 -24.99 8.18 8.51
CA GLU A 113 -26.20 9.02 8.44
C GLU A 113 -27.05 8.89 9.70
N ASN A 114 -27.25 7.66 10.17
CA ASN A 114 -28.18 7.35 11.26
C ASN A 114 -27.49 7.19 12.62
N GLY A 115 -26.17 7.01 12.65
CA GLY A 115 -25.42 6.71 13.87
C GLY A 115 -25.60 5.28 14.35
N ILE A 116 -25.10 4.98 15.56
CA ILE A 116 -25.16 3.66 16.18
C ILE A 116 -25.90 3.77 17.51
N ASN A 117 -27.04 3.09 17.63
CA ASN A 117 -27.80 3.06 18.86
C ASN A 117 -27.20 2.05 19.85
N ILE A 118 -26.64 2.56 20.96
CA ILE A 118 -26.08 1.76 22.05
C ILE A 118 -26.80 2.15 23.34
N GLN A 119 -27.52 1.18 23.92
CA GLN A 119 -28.23 1.37 25.20
C GLN A 119 -29.18 2.59 25.21
N GLY A 120 -29.81 2.90 24.06
CA GLY A 120 -30.73 4.04 23.92
C GLY A 120 -30.05 5.38 23.64
N ARG A 121 -28.71 5.43 23.57
CA ARG A 121 -27.97 6.59 23.06
C ARG A 121 -27.60 6.36 21.60
N ASN A 122 -27.95 7.33 20.75
CA ASN A 122 -27.47 7.34 19.38
C ASN A 122 -26.09 7.99 19.30
N ILE A 123 -25.06 7.18 19.03
CA ILE A 123 -23.67 7.63 18.95
C ILE A 123 -23.32 7.87 17.47
N PRO A 124 -22.90 9.09 17.08
CA PRO A 124 -22.45 9.35 15.72
C PRO A 124 -21.29 8.43 15.32
N CYS A 125 -21.36 7.89 14.10
CA CYS A 125 -20.26 7.13 13.49
C CYS A 125 -19.63 7.94 12.35
N ARG A 126 -18.30 7.89 12.25
CA ARG A 126 -17.53 8.57 11.21
C ARG A 126 -16.46 7.65 10.67
N LEU A 127 -16.35 7.60 9.35
CA LEU A 127 -15.19 7.04 8.69
C LEU A 127 -14.04 8.08 8.75
N GLU A 128 -12.99 7.77 9.51
CA GLU A 128 -11.85 8.67 9.76
C GLU A 128 -10.78 8.52 8.69
N ALA A 129 -10.48 7.28 8.27
CA ALA A 129 -9.41 7.00 7.33
C ALA A 129 -9.66 5.72 6.50
N LEU A 130 -9.10 5.72 5.29
CA LEU A 130 -8.98 4.55 4.43
C LEU A 130 -7.50 4.29 4.16
N ILE A 131 -6.98 3.20 4.69
CA ILE A 131 -5.63 2.73 4.46
C ILE A 131 -5.71 1.70 3.34
N GLN A 132 -5.12 2.02 2.19
CA GLN A 132 -5.03 1.06 1.09
C GLN A 132 -3.65 1.08 0.45
N THR A 133 -3.13 -0.13 0.20
CA THR A 133 -1.78 -0.36 -0.28
C THR A 133 -1.60 0.10 -1.73
N ASN A 134 -2.44 -0.23 -2.73
CA ASN A 134 -2.16 0.22 -4.14
C ASN A 134 -3.32 0.25 -5.19
N SER A 135 -4.61 0.09 -4.86
CA SER A 135 -5.68 0.03 -5.89
C SER A 135 -6.35 1.38 -6.25
N GLN A 136 -6.19 1.85 -7.49
CA GLN A 136 -6.80 3.10 -7.99
C GLN A 136 -8.34 2.99 -8.17
N SER A 137 -8.86 1.79 -8.44
CA SER A 137 -10.30 1.55 -8.66
C SER A 137 -11.10 1.59 -7.35
N ILE A 138 -10.59 0.98 -6.28
CA ILE A 138 -11.20 1.00 -4.93
C ILE A 138 -11.26 2.43 -4.39
N LYS A 139 -10.18 3.20 -4.59
CA LYS A 139 -10.17 4.64 -4.29
C LYS A 139 -11.34 5.36 -4.95
N LYS A 140 -11.52 5.20 -6.28
CA LYS A 140 -12.55 5.93 -7.05
C LYS A 140 -13.98 5.67 -6.56
N VAL A 141 -14.31 4.41 -6.24
CA VAL A 141 -15.65 4.01 -5.76
C VAL A 141 -15.93 4.60 -4.36
N ILE A 142 -14.93 4.58 -3.47
CA ILE A 142 -15.09 5.14 -2.13
C ILE A 142 -15.18 6.68 -2.19
N TYR A 143 -14.41 7.32 -3.08
CA TYR A 143 -14.51 8.78 -3.32
C TYR A 143 -15.89 9.20 -3.81
N SER A 144 -16.55 8.43 -4.68
CA SER A 144 -17.88 8.77 -5.18
C SER A 144 -18.96 8.64 -4.11
N HIS A 145 -18.79 7.76 -3.13
CA HIS A 145 -19.81 7.50 -2.11
C HIS A 145 -19.60 8.23 -0.78
N PHE A 146 -18.36 8.60 -0.43
CA PHE A 146 -18.04 9.21 0.87
C PHE A 146 -17.32 10.57 0.71
N THR A 147 -17.98 11.51 0.03
CA THR A 147 -17.44 12.87 -0.21
C THR A 147 -17.19 13.67 1.09
N CYS A 148 -17.95 13.41 2.17
CA CYS A 148 -17.81 14.07 3.47
C CYS A 148 -16.54 13.66 4.25
N VAL A 149 -16.17 12.38 4.18
CA VAL A 149 -14.93 11.83 4.79
C VAL A 149 -13.73 12.60 4.29
N TYR A 150 -13.74 12.90 2.99
CA TYR A 150 -12.71 13.72 2.41
C TYR A 150 -12.87 15.21 2.71
N LYS A 151 -14.02 15.84 2.99
CA LYS A 151 -14.01 17.26 3.40
C LYS A 151 -13.23 17.51 4.71
N ASN A 152 -13.31 16.59 5.68
CA ASN A 152 -12.58 16.69 6.95
C ASN A 152 -11.11 16.21 6.83
N VAL A 153 -10.83 15.17 6.03
CA VAL A 153 -9.45 14.72 5.72
C VAL A 153 -8.73 15.71 4.78
N ILE A 154 -9.45 16.35 3.84
CA ILE A 154 -8.92 17.34 2.88
C ILE A 154 -8.61 18.67 3.56
N GLY A 155 -9.40 19.08 4.55
CA GLY A 155 -9.16 20.31 5.31
C GLY A 155 -7.81 20.29 6.06
N TYR A 156 -7.45 19.15 6.67
CA TYR A 156 -6.24 19.05 7.49
C TYR A 156 -5.02 18.44 6.77
N ILE A 157 -5.21 17.51 5.83
CA ILE A 157 -4.09 16.79 5.18
C ILE A 157 -3.80 17.31 3.77
N LYS A 158 -4.81 17.74 3.00
CA LYS A 158 -4.57 18.22 1.62
C LYS A 158 -3.91 19.60 1.60
N LEU A 159 -4.31 20.53 2.47
CA LEU A 159 -3.67 21.86 2.49
C LEU A 159 -2.35 21.85 3.26
N THR A 160 -2.22 21.06 4.33
CA THR A 160 -1.02 21.12 5.17
C THR A 160 0.03 20.08 4.80
N ILE A 161 -0.27 18.98 4.10
CA ILE A 161 0.73 18.00 3.65
C ILE A 161 0.90 18.04 2.13
N ILE A 162 -0.12 18.27 1.31
CA ILE A 162 0.15 18.53 -0.12
C ILE A 162 0.71 19.93 -0.29
N THR A 163 0.19 21.00 0.32
CA THR A 163 0.91 22.28 0.22
C THR A 163 2.25 22.22 0.94
N PHE A 164 2.45 21.53 2.07
CA PHE A 164 3.78 21.45 2.70
C PHE A 164 4.73 20.47 2.02
N MET A 165 4.29 19.32 1.49
CA MET A 165 5.14 18.39 0.72
C MET A 165 5.31 18.83 -0.72
N TYR A 166 4.35 19.51 -1.35
CA TYR A 166 4.52 20.14 -2.67
C TYR A 166 5.30 21.45 -2.54
N LYS A 167 5.21 22.19 -1.43
CA LYS A 167 6.07 23.36 -1.14
C LYS A 167 7.43 22.93 -0.60
N LEU A 168 7.56 21.84 0.16
CA LEU A 168 8.86 21.21 0.45
C LEU A 168 9.43 20.58 -0.81
N TYR A 169 8.67 19.86 -1.64
CA TYR A 169 9.13 19.29 -2.92
C TYR A 169 9.48 20.38 -3.92
N ILE A 170 8.69 21.46 -4.06
CA ILE A 170 9.01 22.62 -4.92
C ILE A 170 10.15 23.46 -4.33
N CYS A 171 10.21 23.67 -3.00
CA CYS A 171 11.34 24.32 -2.33
C CYS A 171 12.60 23.46 -2.38
N TYR A 172 12.51 22.13 -2.41
CA TYR A 172 13.62 21.18 -2.47
C TYR A 172 14.08 20.95 -3.91
N ILE A 173 13.16 20.86 -4.86
CA ILE A 173 13.43 20.95 -6.31
C ILE A 173 14.08 22.31 -6.62
N HIS A 174 13.65 23.40 -6.00
CA HIS A 174 14.35 24.69 -6.03
C HIS A 174 15.72 24.64 -5.31
N ASN A 175 15.83 23.98 -4.15
CA ASN A 175 17.10 23.84 -3.42
C ASN A 175 18.14 22.98 -4.17
N ILE A 176 17.69 22.10 -5.08
CA ILE A 176 18.52 21.29 -5.98
C ILE A 176 18.62 21.96 -7.39
N ASN A 177 18.06 23.16 -7.58
CA ASN A 177 18.05 23.87 -8.88
C ASN A 177 17.53 23.03 -10.07
N CYS A 178 16.52 22.19 -9.83
CA CYS A 178 15.84 21.43 -10.87
C CYS A 178 14.54 22.16 -11.24
N LYS A 179 14.21 22.26 -12.53
CA LYS A 179 12.93 22.85 -12.99
C LYS A 179 12.24 21.89 -13.96
N ASN A 180 10.96 22.18 -14.25
CA ASN A 180 10.23 21.52 -15.33
C ASN A 180 11.01 21.64 -16.65
N PRO A 181 10.94 20.63 -17.54
CA PRO A 181 10.06 19.46 -17.48
C PRO A 181 10.56 18.33 -16.56
N GLN A 182 9.60 17.70 -15.86
CA GLN A 182 9.82 16.53 -15.02
C GLN A 182 9.27 15.30 -15.74
N TYR A 183 9.98 14.17 -15.62
CA TYR A 183 9.65 12.94 -16.33
C TYR A 183 9.54 11.76 -15.36
N LYS A 184 8.61 10.85 -15.68
CA LYS A 184 8.46 9.57 -14.97
C LYS A 184 9.11 8.40 -15.70
N MET A 185 9.55 8.61 -16.93
CA MET A 185 10.19 7.58 -17.74
C MET A 185 11.31 8.20 -18.55
N ILE A 186 12.44 7.51 -18.64
CA ILE A 186 13.54 7.89 -19.53
C ILE A 186 14.16 6.63 -20.14
N LYS A 187 14.49 6.73 -21.43
CA LYS A 187 15.32 5.74 -22.12
C LYS A 187 16.74 6.30 -22.19
N TYR A 188 17.69 5.60 -21.58
CA TYR A 188 19.10 5.99 -21.55
C TYR A 188 19.96 4.75 -21.83
N ASN A 189 20.90 4.83 -22.76
CA ASN A 189 21.75 3.71 -23.22
C ASN A 189 20.95 2.44 -23.54
N GLY A 190 19.84 2.58 -24.28
CA GLY A 190 18.95 1.46 -24.63
C GLY A 190 18.07 0.95 -23.49
N ILE A 191 18.31 1.38 -22.25
CA ILE A 191 17.61 0.92 -21.04
C ILE A 191 16.50 1.90 -20.67
N VAL A 192 15.32 1.38 -20.31
CA VAL A 192 14.20 2.19 -19.83
C VAL A 192 14.16 2.19 -18.30
N PHE A 193 14.17 3.37 -17.71
CA PHE A 193 13.94 3.59 -16.28
C PHE A 193 12.56 4.20 -16.06
N LYS A 194 11.81 3.67 -15.08
CA LYS A 194 10.49 4.18 -14.70
C LYS A 194 10.53 4.64 -13.25
N ALA A 195 10.57 5.95 -13.06
CA ALA A 195 10.65 6.58 -11.74
C ALA A 195 9.41 6.22 -10.90
N GLY A 196 9.63 5.84 -9.64
CA GLY A 196 8.55 5.47 -8.70
C GLY A 196 7.96 4.07 -8.89
N SER A 197 8.42 3.29 -9.87
CA SER A 197 8.07 1.87 -9.99
C SER A 197 8.90 1.01 -9.03
N LEU A 198 8.37 -0.12 -8.55
CA LEU A 198 9.14 -1.00 -7.66
C LEU A 198 10.31 -1.68 -8.37
N ALA A 199 10.08 -2.26 -9.56
CA ALA A 199 11.08 -3.07 -10.25
C ALA A 199 11.98 -2.29 -11.23
N ASP A 200 11.50 -1.19 -11.83
CA ASP A 200 12.17 -0.49 -12.94
C ASP A 200 12.81 0.86 -12.54
N SER A 201 12.82 1.20 -11.25
CA SER A 201 13.36 2.46 -10.74
C SER A 201 14.78 2.37 -10.20
N CYS A 202 15.40 1.19 -10.16
CA CYS A 202 16.68 1.01 -9.49
C CYS A 202 17.86 1.03 -10.48
N CYS A 203 18.89 1.83 -10.16
CA CYS A 203 20.08 1.99 -10.99
C CYS A 203 21.36 2.04 -10.14
N GLY A 204 22.48 1.67 -10.74
CA GLY A 204 23.81 1.80 -10.16
C GLY A 204 24.60 2.90 -10.83
N LEU A 205 25.35 3.66 -10.03
CA LEU A 205 26.23 4.72 -10.48
C LEU A 205 27.68 4.23 -10.65
N ASN A 206 28.49 5.01 -11.35
CA ASN A 206 29.90 4.75 -11.59
C ASN A 206 30.76 4.64 -10.31
N ASP A 207 30.37 5.32 -9.23
CA ASP A 207 31.01 5.24 -7.91
C ASP A 207 30.55 4.03 -7.07
N GLY A 208 29.65 3.19 -7.62
CA GLY A 208 29.07 2.05 -6.93
C GLY A 208 27.79 2.37 -6.13
N THR A 209 27.38 3.63 -6.03
CA THR A 209 26.12 3.99 -5.36
C THR A 209 24.93 3.33 -6.05
N ILE A 210 23.99 2.80 -5.26
CA ILE A 210 22.73 2.24 -5.78
C ILE A 210 21.61 3.22 -5.46
N VAL A 211 20.80 3.58 -6.46
CA VAL A 211 19.77 4.62 -6.35
C VAL A 211 18.41 4.07 -6.74
N SER A 212 17.40 4.38 -5.93
CA SER A 212 15.98 4.23 -6.27
C SER A 212 15.44 5.55 -6.81
N ILE A 213 15.18 5.61 -8.12
CA ILE A 213 14.74 6.80 -8.84
C ILE A 213 13.29 7.14 -8.47
N ALA A 214 13.08 8.31 -7.88
CA ALA A 214 11.76 8.86 -7.55
C ALA A 214 11.26 9.83 -8.63
N ASN A 215 12.17 10.53 -9.30
CA ASN A 215 11.87 11.46 -10.38
C ASN A 215 13.06 11.66 -11.33
N ILE A 216 12.79 12.19 -12.52
CA ILE A 216 13.80 12.61 -13.49
C ILE A 216 13.51 14.07 -13.85
N ALA A 217 14.52 14.93 -13.87
CA ALA A 217 14.35 16.36 -14.11
C ALA A 217 15.55 16.93 -14.86
N TYR A 218 15.42 18.19 -15.30
CA TYR A 218 16.53 18.96 -15.86
C TYR A 218 17.08 19.91 -14.79
N CYS A 219 18.39 19.83 -14.51
CA CYS A 219 19.06 20.72 -13.57
C CYS A 219 19.54 21.97 -14.30
N THR A 220 18.99 23.14 -13.96
CA THR A 220 19.33 24.41 -14.63
C THR A 220 20.72 24.92 -14.25
N LYS A 221 21.22 24.60 -13.05
CA LYS A 221 22.58 24.99 -12.60
C LYS A 221 23.68 24.27 -13.38
N ARG A 222 23.46 22.99 -13.70
CA ARG A 222 24.43 22.12 -14.36
C ARG A 222 24.16 21.95 -15.86
N THR A 223 23.03 22.48 -16.36
CA THR A 223 22.56 22.33 -17.76
C THR A 223 22.56 20.88 -18.25
N ILE A 224 22.17 19.93 -17.39
CA ILE A 224 22.14 18.49 -17.68
C ILE A 224 20.89 17.81 -17.11
N PRO A 225 20.44 16.69 -17.71
CA PRO A 225 19.44 15.84 -17.09
C PRO A 225 19.99 15.15 -15.83
N VAL A 226 19.16 15.09 -14.80
CA VAL A 226 19.49 14.46 -13.52
C VAL A 226 18.39 13.47 -13.11
N ILE A 227 18.82 12.40 -12.44
CA ILE A 227 17.91 11.54 -11.69
C ILE A 227 17.82 12.05 -10.26
N ILE A 228 16.62 11.98 -9.69
CA ILE A 228 16.33 12.38 -8.32
C ILE A 228 15.75 11.16 -7.62
N GLY A 229 16.32 10.79 -6.47
CA GLY A 229 15.96 9.54 -5.83
C GLY A 229 16.60 9.35 -4.46
N TYR A 230 16.46 8.15 -3.95
CA TYR A 230 16.99 7.73 -2.67
C TYR A 230 18.18 6.82 -2.89
N GLU A 231 19.25 7.08 -2.15
CA GLU A 231 20.40 6.19 -2.06
C GLU A 231 20.02 4.96 -1.22
N LEU A 232 20.32 3.79 -1.76
CA LEU A 232 20.11 2.50 -1.13
C LEU A 232 21.44 2.03 -0.56
N LEU A 233 21.53 1.97 0.77
CA LEU A 233 22.74 1.51 1.44
C LEU A 233 22.82 -0.02 1.31
N ARG A 234 23.99 -0.50 0.89
CA ARG A 234 24.29 -1.94 0.83
C ARG A 234 24.44 -2.45 2.25
N GLN A 235 23.68 -3.49 2.57
CA GLN A 235 23.66 -4.07 3.90
C GLN A 235 24.38 -5.42 3.91
N ASP A 236 23.89 -6.39 3.12
CA ASP A 236 24.29 -7.79 3.25
C ASP A 236 24.26 -8.56 1.91
N ASN A 237 24.86 -9.75 1.88
CA ASN A 237 24.69 -10.72 0.79
C ASN A 237 23.30 -11.37 0.88
N LEU A 238 22.63 -11.56 -0.25
CA LEU A 238 21.37 -12.32 -0.32
C LEU A 238 21.59 -13.82 -0.06
N PHE A 239 22.72 -14.36 -0.52
CA PHE A 239 23.16 -15.73 -0.28
C PHE A 239 24.69 -15.78 -0.25
N ASN A 240 25.25 -16.75 0.46
CA ASN A 240 26.70 -16.94 0.59
C ASN A 240 27.22 -18.25 -0.04
N VAL A 241 26.31 -19.14 -0.47
CA VAL A 241 26.64 -20.44 -1.08
C VAL A 241 26.02 -20.48 -2.48
N PRO A 242 26.74 -20.87 -3.55
CA PRO A 242 28.13 -21.35 -3.56
C PRO A 242 29.20 -20.25 -3.38
N CYS A 243 28.82 -18.99 -3.53
CA CYS A 243 29.67 -17.84 -3.27
C CYS A 243 28.83 -16.65 -2.76
N PRO A 244 29.46 -15.62 -2.14
CA PRO A 244 28.78 -14.38 -1.76
C PRO A 244 28.08 -13.72 -2.95
N SER A 245 26.79 -13.42 -2.80
CA SER A 245 25.98 -12.81 -3.86
C SER A 245 26.51 -11.45 -4.32
N SER A 246 27.24 -10.72 -3.46
CA SER A 246 27.93 -9.48 -3.81
C SER A 246 28.93 -9.62 -4.95
N LEU A 247 29.56 -10.80 -5.10
CA LEU A 247 30.44 -11.10 -6.24
C LEU A 247 29.68 -11.11 -7.57
N LEU A 248 28.39 -11.45 -7.53
CA LEU A 248 27.47 -11.40 -8.66
C LEU A 248 26.80 -10.02 -8.81
N GLY A 249 27.19 -9.04 -7.97
CA GLY A 249 26.56 -7.73 -7.90
C GLY A 249 25.14 -7.76 -7.30
N ILE A 250 24.78 -8.82 -6.57
CA ILE A 250 23.47 -8.97 -5.93
C ILE A 250 23.61 -8.59 -4.46
N TYR A 251 22.75 -7.68 -3.99
CA TYR A 251 22.84 -7.12 -2.64
C TYR A 251 21.46 -7.10 -1.97
N ILE A 252 21.45 -7.23 -0.64
CA ILE A 252 20.36 -6.73 0.20
C ILE A 252 20.66 -5.26 0.50
N VAL A 253 19.70 -4.39 0.25
CA VAL A 253 19.84 -2.95 0.42
C VAL A 253 18.70 -2.38 1.26
N HIS A 254 18.99 -1.34 2.04
CA HIS A 254 18.03 -0.63 2.87
C HIS A 254 17.84 0.81 2.38
N LEU A 255 16.59 1.30 2.40
CA LEU A 255 16.26 2.67 2.05
C LEU A 255 16.67 3.60 3.19
N CYS A 256 17.73 4.39 3.04
CA CYS A 256 18.32 5.08 4.20
C CYS A 256 18.66 6.56 4.01
N SER A 257 18.21 7.20 2.93
CA SER A 257 18.65 8.57 2.62
C SER A 257 17.52 9.58 2.48
N ASN A 258 17.86 10.85 2.74
CA ASN A 258 17.14 11.98 2.18
C ASN A 258 17.22 11.94 0.64
N LEU A 259 16.26 12.59 -0.02
CA LEU A 259 16.22 12.68 -1.48
C LEU A 259 17.49 13.39 -1.99
N LYS A 260 18.18 12.83 -2.98
CA LYS A 260 19.38 13.42 -3.59
C LYS A 260 19.23 13.43 -5.12
N SER A 261 20.12 14.13 -5.80
CA SER A 261 20.16 14.16 -7.27
C SER A 261 21.52 13.79 -7.82
N TRP A 262 21.54 13.03 -8.91
CA TRP A 262 22.75 12.61 -9.61
C TRP A 262 22.63 12.88 -11.12
N PRO A 263 23.75 13.19 -11.82
CA PRO A 263 23.76 13.26 -13.27
C PRO A 263 23.23 11.97 -13.90
N LEU A 264 22.38 12.08 -14.92
CA LEU A 264 21.89 10.91 -15.65
C LEU A 264 23.05 10.08 -16.24
N GLN A 265 24.12 10.76 -16.66
CA GLN A 265 25.33 10.16 -17.23
C GLN A 265 26.11 9.28 -16.24
N SER A 266 25.87 9.43 -14.94
CA SER A 266 26.52 8.60 -13.92
C SER A 266 25.94 7.18 -13.86
N ILE A 267 24.78 6.92 -14.49
CA ILE A 267 24.15 5.60 -14.49
C ILE A 267 24.94 4.63 -15.37
N VAL A 268 25.44 3.56 -14.76
CA VAL A 268 26.21 2.51 -15.45
C VAL A 268 25.48 1.16 -15.46
N LYS A 269 24.50 0.95 -14.57
CA LYS A 269 23.80 -0.33 -14.43
C LYS A 269 22.33 -0.14 -14.09
N LYS A 270 21.48 -1.07 -14.53
CA LYS A 270 20.10 -1.20 -14.07
C LYS A 270 19.96 -2.39 -13.12
N TYR A 271 19.20 -2.18 -12.05
CA TYR A 271 18.85 -3.23 -11.11
C TYR A 271 17.36 -3.52 -11.15
N VAL A 272 17.00 -4.79 -11.03
CA VAL A 272 15.67 -5.20 -10.60
C VAL A 272 15.65 -5.19 -9.10
N LYS A 273 14.72 -4.43 -8.52
CA LYS A 273 14.53 -4.33 -7.08
C LYS A 273 13.31 -5.16 -6.66
N LEU A 274 13.54 -6.13 -5.79
CA LEU A 274 12.52 -7.02 -5.23
C LEU A 274 12.40 -6.79 -3.72
N LEU A 275 11.18 -6.86 -3.19
CA LEU A 275 10.96 -6.78 -1.75
C LEU A 275 11.54 -8.03 -1.08
N TYR A 276 12.34 -7.84 -0.03
CA TYR A 276 12.94 -8.93 0.75
C TYR A 276 12.31 -9.00 2.15
N GLU A 277 12.33 -7.89 2.89
CA GLU A 277 11.71 -7.70 4.21
C GLU A 277 11.20 -6.25 4.35
N GLU A 278 10.59 -5.90 5.48
CA GLU A 278 10.19 -4.50 5.73
C GLU A 278 11.39 -3.55 5.56
N ASN A 279 11.24 -2.56 4.66
CA ASN A 279 12.27 -1.59 4.28
C ASN A 279 13.59 -2.16 3.72
N ARG A 280 13.64 -3.46 3.40
CA ARG A 280 14.80 -4.11 2.78
C ARG A 280 14.45 -4.69 1.42
N TYR A 281 15.36 -4.51 0.48
CA TYR A 281 15.17 -4.95 -0.90
C TYR A 281 16.35 -5.80 -1.36
N ALA A 282 16.06 -6.85 -2.11
CA ALA A 282 17.08 -7.55 -2.88
C ALA A 282 17.20 -6.86 -4.25
N VAL A 283 18.41 -6.46 -4.62
CA VAL A 283 18.69 -5.85 -5.93
C VAL A 283 19.53 -6.79 -6.79
N PHE A 284 19.06 -7.03 -8.01
CA PHE A 284 19.69 -7.92 -8.98
C PHE A 284 20.13 -7.11 -10.20
N PRO A 285 21.41 -7.14 -10.60
CA PRO A 285 21.85 -6.43 -11.79
C PRO A 285 21.27 -7.12 -13.03
N LEU A 286 20.77 -6.33 -13.99
CA LEU A 286 20.38 -6.86 -15.29
C LEU A 286 21.65 -7.14 -16.11
N ILE A 287 21.87 -8.42 -16.43
CA ILE A 287 23.13 -8.94 -16.99
C ILE A 287 23.47 -8.40 -18.39
N TYR A 288 22.54 -7.75 -19.10
CA TYR A 288 22.81 -7.12 -20.39
C TYR A 288 22.81 -5.59 -20.30
N THR A 289 23.91 -5.02 -19.80
CA THR A 289 24.15 -3.57 -19.84
C THR A 289 25.62 -3.23 -20.10
N GLN A 290 26.28 -3.96 -20.99
CA GLN A 290 27.51 -3.51 -21.65
C GLN A 290 27.28 -3.38 -23.14
N THR A 291 27.10 -2.14 -23.58
CA THR A 291 27.57 -1.61 -24.87
C THR A 291 27.87 -0.14 -24.64
#